data_AF-A6VMB4-F1
#
_entry.id   AF-A6VMB4-F1
#
_cell.length_a   1.000
_cell.length_b   1.000
_cell.length_c   1.000
_cell.angle_alpha   90.00
_cell.angle_beta   90.00
_cell.angle_gamma   90.00
#
_symmetry.space_group_name_H-M   'P 1'
#
loop_
_entity.id
_entity.type
_entity.pdbx_description
1 polymer ?
#
loop_
_entity_poly.entity_id
_entity_poly.type
_entity_poly.pdbx_seq_one_letter_code
_entity_poly.pdbx_strand_id
1 'polypeptide(L)'
;MSLPNEKTLGLGQYSWSQVIKWLMVALVIYALCSVFIANPFSIFVDRHTPVDYSRIMYFHGLTVSLAGIACLSLTQVYNLAPVYKKVIFYCTVITIFFGITGGAINRSMEESKIYLWYQTISFFALDAILIALFIGLLRVKNDELRGTTSYYLVVTSSGTMIVAALIGDLMGVLLDFGDLWGMYSWYATKIGYTVSQWNDQLLRAHSDMIVIAVMGLIVSMVGWKYGRGLTGIANHLKITGEWVTTIGLILMSLILVVAGFCGVNWQIPHIFTEQGFYAPRGQSVAGIDLADFVIGTLFFFGGLAIIVAALFGKRINNIKLSNSAKYTLSGILLTWLCIIITVAGIGFLQEYQANLYSSSNEVPLAEYGFAFRMLHLNVSLVLFPAIMMVMLFAQHFLKDNQNKFIQLMLRVAVVLCTIGALIYMTLNPTAFGPGYWIVSIGFAFVVMGMIYFFVKANNTETEKFDS
;
A
#
# COMPACT_ATOMS: atom_id res chain seq x y z
N MET A 1 -40.18 -22.62 1.76
CA MET A 1 -38.94 -23.39 1.95
C MET A 1 -37.86 -22.39 2.31
N SER A 2 -37.57 -22.24 3.60
CA SER A 2 -36.58 -21.30 4.13
C SER A 2 -35.18 -21.77 3.75
N LEU A 3 -34.42 -20.92 3.07
CA LEU A 3 -32.99 -21.14 2.83
C LEU A 3 -32.29 -21.30 4.20
N PRO A 4 -31.42 -22.30 4.37
CA PRO A 4 -30.74 -22.54 5.63
C PRO A 4 -29.85 -21.35 5.99
N ASN A 5 -30.00 -20.86 7.22
CA ASN A 5 -29.20 -19.83 7.91
C ASN A 5 -27.82 -19.61 7.28
N GLU A 6 -27.61 -18.44 6.67
CA GLU A 6 -26.27 -17.93 6.41
C GLU A 6 -25.53 -17.86 7.76
N LYS A 7 -24.70 -18.88 8.06
CA LYS A 7 -23.74 -18.80 9.16
C LYS A 7 -22.94 -17.52 8.95
N THR A 8 -23.19 -16.55 9.81
CA THR A 8 -22.48 -15.28 9.92
C THR A 8 -20.98 -15.54 9.89
N LEU A 9 -20.23 -14.78 9.10
CA LEU A 9 -18.76 -14.84 9.10
C LEU A 9 -18.25 -14.78 10.55
N GLY A 10 -17.32 -15.67 10.89
CA GLY A 10 -16.85 -15.84 12.26
C GLY A 10 -15.97 -17.07 12.41
N LEU A 11 -15.33 -17.20 13.58
CA LEU A 11 -14.47 -18.32 13.93
C LEU A 11 -14.98 -18.95 15.24
N GLY A 12 -15.57 -20.13 15.14
CA GLY A 12 -16.26 -20.78 16.27
C GLY A 12 -17.42 -19.92 16.79
N GLN A 13 -17.32 -19.47 18.04
CA GLN A 13 -18.31 -18.61 18.71
C GLN A 13 -18.09 -17.11 18.45
N TYR A 14 -16.97 -16.72 17.83
CA TYR A 14 -16.58 -15.32 17.68
C TYR A 14 -17.05 -14.74 16.36
N SER A 15 -17.63 -13.54 16.40
CA SER A 15 -18.07 -12.83 15.21
C SER A 15 -16.87 -12.37 14.37
N TRP A 16 -17.05 -12.18 13.07
CA TRP A 16 -16.00 -11.64 12.20
C TRP A 16 -15.42 -10.31 12.71
N SER A 17 -16.25 -9.42 13.26
CA SER A 17 -15.83 -8.14 13.83
C SER A 17 -14.88 -8.34 15.03
N GLN A 18 -15.16 -9.32 15.89
CA GLN A 18 -14.27 -9.66 17.00
C GLN A 18 -12.94 -10.23 16.50
N VAL A 19 -12.99 -11.13 15.50
CA VAL A 19 -11.78 -11.72 14.92
C VAL A 19 -10.92 -10.66 14.26
N ILE A 20 -11.47 -9.74 13.46
CA ILE A 20 -10.71 -8.63 12.88
C ILE A 20 -10.09 -7.76 13.96
N LYS A 21 -10.84 -7.43 15.01
CA LYS A 21 -10.31 -6.64 16.13
C LYS A 21 -9.08 -7.30 16.72
N TRP A 22 -9.10 -8.61 16.95
CA TRP A 22 -7.95 -9.35 17.46
C TRP A 22 -6.78 -9.41 16.48
N LEU A 23 -7.05 -9.62 15.19
CA LEU A 23 -6.03 -9.61 14.15
C LEU A 23 -5.34 -8.24 14.05
N MET A 24 -6.10 -7.15 14.15
CA MET A 24 -5.55 -5.79 14.20
C MET A 24 -4.72 -5.56 15.49
N VAL A 25 -5.16 -6.07 16.64
CA VAL A 25 -4.36 -6.01 17.89
C VAL A 25 -3.03 -6.74 17.71
N ALA A 26 -3.06 -7.95 17.16
CA ALA A 26 -1.86 -8.73 16.89
C ALA A 26 -0.88 -7.96 15.98
N LEU A 27 -1.39 -7.33 14.92
CA LEU A 27 -0.57 -6.51 14.03
C LEU A 27 0.03 -5.28 14.69
N VAL A 28 -0.70 -4.63 15.60
CA VAL A 28 -0.16 -3.47 16.33
C VAL A 28 0.92 -3.88 17.31
N ILE A 29 0.73 -4.99 18.02
CA ILE A 29 1.77 -5.55 18.90
C ILE A 29 3.00 -5.90 18.05
N TYR A 30 2.81 -6.54 16.91
CA TYR A 30 3.89 -6.88 15.99
C TYR A 30 4.59 -5.64 15.42
N ALA A 31 3.85 -4.60 15.04
CA ALA A 31 4.42 -3.33 14.60
C ALA A 31 5.19 -2.62 15.74
N LEU A 32 4.71 -2.68 16.99
CA LEU A 32 5.42 -2.14 18.15
C LEU A 32 6.73 -2.86 18.42
N CYS A 33 6.73 -4.20 18.31
CA CYS A 33 7.95 -5.00 18.41
C CYS A 33 8.96 -4.67 17.29
N SER A 34 8.50 -4.09 16.16
CA SER A 34 9.40 -3.63 15.10
C SER A 34 10.34 -2.53 15.56
N VAL A 35 10.00 -1.73 16.57
CA VAL A 35 10.91 -0.71 17.11
C VAL A 35 12.18 -1.33 17.72
N PHE A 36 12.08 -2.57 18.24
CA PHE A 36 13.20 -3.28 18.85
C PHE A 36 13.98 -4.15 17.86
N ILE A 37 13.35 -4.55 16.75
CA ILE A 37 13.91 -5.52 15.79
C ILE A 37 14.31 -4.83 14.47
N ALA A 38 13.52 -3.88 14.02
CA ALA A 38 13.53 -3.29 12.69
C ALA A 38 13.21 -1.79 12.75
N ASN A 39 13.89 -1.03 13.61
CA ASN A 39 13.72 0.42 13.68
C ASN A 39 14.22 1.05 12.36
N PRO A 40 13.37 1.69 11.54
CA PRO A 40 13.74 2.19 10.21
C PRO A 40 14.91 3.19 10.23
N PHE A 41 15.21 3.78 11.39
CA PHE A 41 16.31 4.73 11.58
C PHE A 41 17.59 4.10 12.15
N SER A 42 17.56 2.84 12.58
CA SER A 42 18.74 2.06 12.99
C SER A 42 19.04 0.88 12.05
N ILE A 43 18.24 0.69 10.99
CA ILE A 43 18.47 -0.32 9.94
C ILE A 43 19.46 0.18 8.88
N PHE A 44 19.49 1.48 8.67
CA PHE A 44 20.16 2.12 7.55
C PHE A 44 21.12 3.15 8.12
N VAL A 45 22.21 2.65 8.71
CA VAL A 45 23.23 3.49 9.37
C VAL A 45 23.94 4.39 8.36
N ASP A 46 24.10 3.88 7.14
CA ASP A 46 24.59 4.59 5.97
C ASP A 46 24.13 3.87 4.69
N ARG A 47 24.35 4.51 3.54
CA ARG A 47 24.06 3.96 2.20
C ARG A 47 24.91 2.74 1.82
N HIS A 48 25.94 2.40 2.59
CA HIS A 48 26.91 1.33 2.32
C HIS A 48 26.59 0.04 3.08
N THR A 49 25.73 0.12 4.09
CA THR A 49 25.32 -1.02 4.91
C THR A 49 24.33 -1.90 4.13
N PRO A 50 24.63 -3.19 3.90
CA PRO A 50 23.73 -4.09 3.19
C PRO A 50 22.42 -4.27 3.95
N VAL A 51 21.32 -4.45 3.20
CA VAL A 51 19.98 -4.58 3.79
C VAL A 51 19.87 -5.88 4.59
N ASP A 52 19.48 -5.78 5.86
CA ASP A 52 19.32 -6.93 6.75
C ASP A 52 18.06 -7.74 6.38
N TYR A 53 18.27 -8.94 5.84
CA TYR A 53 17.23 -9.89 5.44
C TYR A 53 16.18 -10.11 6.53
N SER A 54 16.60 -10.33 7.77
CA SER A 54 15.70 -10.65 8.89
C SER A 54 14.68 -9.52 9.14
N ARG A 55 15.11 -8.28 8.91
CA ARG A 55 14.29 -7.09 9.11
C ARG A 55 13.34 -6.86 7.94
N ILE A 56 13.80 -7.14 6.71
CA ILE A 56 12.92 -7.15 5.53
C ILE A 56 11.79 -8.15 5.72
N MET A 57 12.13 -9.40 6.10
CA MET A 57 11.12 -10.45 6.30
C MET A 57 10.16 -10.13 7.45
N TYR A 58 10.65 -9.47 8.49
CA TYR A 58 9.81 -8.97 9.58
C TYR A 58 8.77 -7.96 9.06
N PHE A 59 9.21 -6.94 8.33
CA PHE A 59 8.32 -5.93 7.73
C PHE A 59 7.38 -6.53 6.69
N HIS A 60 7.85 -7.49 5.90
CA HIS A 60 7.02 -8.14 4.90
C HIS A 60 5.85 -8.91 5.53
N GLY A 61 6.08 -9.57 6.69
CA GLY A 61 5.01 -10.17 7.48
C GLY A 61 3.92 -9.17 7.89
N LEU A 62 4.30 -7.92 8.20
CA LEU A 62 3.35 -6.84 8.53
C LEU A 62 2.57 -6.38 7.29
N THR A 63 3.24 -6.19 6.15
CA THR A 63 2.59 -5.66 4.93
C THR A 63 1.64 -6.66 4.29
N VAL A 64 2.03 -7.94 4.21
CA VAL A 64 1.19 -9.05 3.74
C VAL A 64 -0.08 -9.19 4.60
N SER A 65 0.09 -9.07 5.91
CA SER A 65 -1.03 -9.08 6.86
C SER A 65 -2.01 -7.91 6.67
N LEU A 66 -1.48 -6.71 6.49
CA LEU A 66 -2.28 -5.51 6.23
C LEU A 66 -3.05 -5.62 4.90
N ALA A 67 -2.41 -6.16 3.86
CA ALA A 67 -3.05 -6.40 2.57
C ALA A 67 -4.24 -7.36 2.70
N GLY A 68 -4.12 -8.42 3.50
CA GLY A 68 -5.23 -9.34 3.81
C GLY A 68 -6.43 -8.62 4.45
N ILE A 69 -6.19 -7.77 5.46
CA ILE A 69 -7.26 -6.98 6.10
C ILE A 69 -7.90 -6.00 5.11
N ALA A 70 -7.10 -5.34 4.27
CA ALA A 70 -7.60 -4.44 3.23
C ALA A 70 -8.49 -5.17 2.21
N CYS A 71 -8.10 -6.36 1.78
CA CYS A 71 -8.94 -7.19 0.91
C CYS A 71 -10.25 -7.58 1.61
N LEU A 72 -10.19 -7.94 2.89
CA LEU A 72 -11.38 -8.29 3.68
C LEU A 72 -12.36 -7.12 3.80
N SER A 73 -11.91 -5.89 4.01
CA SER A 73 -12.81 -4.72 4.07
C SER A 73 -13.51 -4.47 2.73
N LEU A 74 -12.79 -4.62 1.61
CA LEU A 74 -13.35 -4.47 0.26
C LEU A 74 -14.48 -5.46 0.01
N THR A 75 -14.34 -6.71 0.49
CA THR A 75 -15.43 -7.70 0.34
C THR A 75 -16.73 -7.23 0.98
N GLN A 76 -16.65 -6.46 2.06
CA GLN A 76 -17.81 -5.90 2.74
C GLN A 76 -18.35 -4.68 2.00
N VAL A 77 -17.49 -3.74 1.60
CA VAL A 77 -17.90 -2.50 0.91
C VAL A 77 -18.53 -2.76 -0.46
N TYR A 78 -17.99 -3.71 -1.21
CA TYR A 78 -18.54 -4.11 -2.51
C TYR A 78 -19.61 -5.21 -2.41
N ASN A 79 -19.94 -5.63 -1.19
CA ASN A 79 -20.92 -6.68 -0.89
C ASN A 79 -20.77 -7.93 -1.77
N LEU A 80 -19.57 -8.52 -1.78
CA LEU A 80 -19.28 -9.70 -2.59
C LEU A 80 -20.07 -10.93 -2.13
N ALA A 81 -20.20 -11.93 -3.01
CA ALA A 81 -20.93 -13.15 -2.68
C ALA A 81 -20.34 -13.86 -1.43
N PRO A 82 -21.17 -14.53 -0.61
CA PRO A 82 -20.73 -15.13 0.65
C PRO A 82 -19.56 -16.12 0.52
N VAL A 83 -19.45 -16.80 -0.62
CA VAL A 83 -18.34 -17.74 -0.91
C VAL A 83 -17.00 -17.02 -0.88
N TYR A 84 -16.87 -15.89 -1.57
CA TYR A 84 -15.61 -15.12 -1.61
C TYR A 84 -15.31 -14.47 -0.28
N LYS A 85 -16.32 -13.92 0.40
CA LYS A 85 -16.17 -13.36 1.76
C LYS A 85 -15.59 -14.40 2.72
N LYS A 86 -16.06 -15.66 2.66
CA LYS A 86 -15.56 -16.75 3.52
C LYS A 86 -14.12 -17.13 3.21
N VAL A 87 -13.79 -17.33 1.93
CA VAL A 87 -12.41 -17.67 1.52
C VAL A 87 -11.45 -16.57 1.99
N ILE A 88 -11.77 -15.32 1.67
CA ILE A 88 -10.92 -14.17 2.04
C ILE A 88 -10.79 -14.06 3.56
N PHE A 89 -11.87 -14.26 4.32
CA PHE A 89 -11.81 -14.21 5.78
C PHE A 89 -10.86 -15.26 6.37
N TYR A 90 -11.01 -16.55 6.00
CA TYR A 90 -10.17 -17.61 6.56
C TYR A 90 -8.72 -17.48 6.10
N CYS A 91 -8.50 -17.17 4.82
CA CYS A 91 -7.16 -16.91 4.32
C CYS A 91 -6.53 -15.70 5.02
N THR A 92 -7.29 -14.63 5.32
CA THR A 92 -6.76 -13.47 6.08
C THR A 92 -6.27 -13.89 7.46
N VAL A 93 -7.01 -14.76 8.18
CA VAL A 93 -6.57 -15.28 9.48
C VAL A 93 -5.24 -16.05 9.33
N ILE A 94 -5.14 -16.90 8.31
CA ILE A 94 -3.93 -17.69 8.01
C ILE A 94 -2.76 -16.76 7.65
N THR A 95 -2.96 -15.84 6.71
CA THR A 95 -1.98 -14.84 6.27
C THR A 95 -1.40 -14.08 7.45
N ILE A 96 -2.24 -13.60 8.37
CA ILE A 96 -1.77 -12.82 9.52
C ILE A 96 -1.03 -13.71 10.52
N PHE A 97 -1.55 -14.90 10.82
CA PHE A 97 -0.92 -15.82 11.75
C PHE A 97 0.48 -16.22 11.28
N PHE A 98 0.60 -16.77 10.07
CA PHE A 98 1.88 -17.20 9.51
C PHE A 98 2.77 -16.02 9.11
N GLY A 99 2.20 -14.88 8.72
CA GLY A 99 2.96 -13.67 8.37
C GLY A 99 3.68 -13.07 9.58
N ILE A 100 2.96 -12.86 10.69
CA ILE A 100 3.54 -12.34 11.95
C ILE A 100 4.51 -13.33 12.55
N THR A 101 4.09 -14.59 12.73
CA THR A 101 4.94 -15.58 13.40
C THR A 101 6.15 -15.97 12.55
N GLY A 102 5.98 -16.08 11.23
CA GLY A 102 7.06 -16.34 10.29
C GLY A 102 8.04 -15.19 10.20
N GLY A 103 7.56 -13.95 10.05
CA GLY A 103 8.44 -12.77 10.04
C GLY A 103 9.19 -12.55 11.36
N ALA A 104 8.67 -13.02 12.49
CA ALA A 104 9.36 -12.97 13.78
C ALA A 104 10.54 -13.95 13.90
N ILE A 105 10.46 -15.11 13.22
CA ILE A 105 11.43 -16.22 13.37
C ILE A 105 12.33 -16.40 12.16
N ASN A 106 11.96 -15.89 10.98
CA ASN A 106 12.75 -15.98 9.76
C ASN A 106 13.91 -14.96 9.81
N ARG A 107 15.12 -15.46 10.09
CA ARG A 107 16.30 -14.61 10.33
C ARG A 107 17.37 -14.73 9.25
N SER A 108 17.41 -15.80 8.48
CA SER A 108 18.39 -15.97 7.40
C SER A 108 17.86 -16.87 6.28
N MET A 109 18.20 -16.51 5.04
CA MET A 109 17.77 -17.27 3.87
C MET A 109 18.48 -18.63 3.76
N GLU A 110 19.76 -18.71 4.16
CA GLU A 110 20.57 -19.93 4.04
C GLU A 110 20.37 -20.90 5.20
N GLU A 111 20.36 -20.42 6.45
CA GLU A 111 20.34 -21.29 7.63
C GLU A 111 18.93 -21.62 8.11
N SER A 112 17.90 -20.88 7.65
CA SER A 112 16.52 -21.02 8.14
C SER A 112 15.46 -21.29 7.08
N LYS A 113 15.79 -22.14 6.09
CA LYS A 113 14.87 -22.54 5.01
C LYS A 113 13.48 -22.99 5.49
N ILE A 114 13.40 -23.74 6.59
CA ILE A 114 12.10 -24.19 7.12
C ILE A 114 11.24 -23.01 7.61
N TYR A 115 11.85 -21.96 8.17
CA TYR A 115 11.14 -20.75 8.60
C TYR A 115 10.76 -19.86 7.42
N LEU A 116 11.56 -19.85 6.35
CA LEU A 116 11.17 -19.25 5.06
C LEU A 116 9.89 -19.92 4.53
N TRP A 117 9.88 -21.25 4.39
CA TRP A 117 8.71 -21.99 3.93
C TRP A 117 7.49 -21.81 4.84
N TYR A 118 7.70 -21.73 6.15
CA TYR A 118 6.65 -21.40 7.11
C TYR A 118 6.03 -20.02 6.85
N GLN A 119 6.85 -19.01 6.53
CA GLN A 119 6.37 -17.69 6.14
C GLN A 119 5.73 -17.70 4.75
N THR A 120 6.21 -18.50 3.80
CA THR A 120 5.62 -18.66 2.46
C THR A 120 4.17 -19.14 2.49
N ILE A 121 3.75 -19.88 3.52
CA ILE A 121 2.33 -20.21 3.74
C ILE A 121 1.47 -18.95 3.81
N SER A 122 1.98 -17.87 4.40
CA SER A 122 1.26 -16.59 4.43
C SER A 122 1.11 -15.96 3.04
N PHE A 123 2.08 -16.18 2.15
CA PHE A 123 2.07 -15.67 0.77
C PHE A 123 1.04 -16.44 -0.07
N PHE A 124 1.05 -17.78 -0.03
CA PHE A 124 0.02 -18.58 -0.69
C PHE A 124 -1.40 -18.26 -0.20
N ALA A 125 -1.55 -18.00 1.10
CA ALA A 125 -2.82 -17.55 1.64
C ALA A 125 -3.22 -16.16 1.11
N LEU A 126 -2.26 -15.24 0.96
CA LEU A 126 -2.49 -13.95 0.34
C LEU A 126 -2.87 -14.09 -1.15
N ASP A 127 -2.20 -14.94 -1.92
CA ASP A 127 -2.55 -15.16 -3.34
C ASP A 127 -3.97 -15.68 -3.49
N ALA A 128 -4.37 -16.61 -2.62
CA ALA A 128 -5.75 -17.09 -2.56
C ALA A 128 -6.74 -15.94 -2.25
N ILE A 129 -6.38 -14.99 -1.37
CA ILE A 129 -7.17 -13.78 -1.12
C ILE A 129 -7.28 -12.93 -2.38
N LEU A 130 -6.16 -12.66 -3.06
CA LEU A 130 -6.10 -11.79 -4.23
C LEU A 130 -6.90 -12.37 -5.40
N ILE A 131 -6.74 -13.67 -5.67
CA ILE A 131 -7.49 -14.40 -6.69
C ILE A 131 -8.98 -14.40 -6.35
N ALA A 132 -9.35 -14.73 -5.11
CA ALA A 132 -10.75 -14.74 -4.68
C ALA A 132 -11.39 -13.35 -4.75
N LEU A 133 -10.65 -12.29 -4.42
CA LEU A 133 -11.12 -10.91 -4.51
C LEU A 133 -11.37 -10.53 -5.96
N PHE A 134 -10.42 -10.79 -6.85
CA PHE A 134 -10.53 -10.46 -8.27
C PHE A 134 -11.68 -11.21 -8.95
N ILE A 135 -11.77 -12.53 -8.76
CA ILE A 135 -12.89 -13.34 -9.29
C ILE A 135 -14.22 -12.87 -8.68
N GLY A 136 -14.23 -12.55 -7.38
CA GLY A 136 -15.40 -12.04 -6.69
C GLY A 136 -15.91 -10.72 -7.26
N LEU A 137 -15.00 -9.80 -7.58
CA LEU A 137 -15.31 -8.52 -8.24
C LEU A 137 -15.84 -8.74 -9.66
N LEU A 138 -15.19 -9.59 -10.47
CA LEU A 138 -15.64 -9.90 -11.83
C LEU A 138 -17.02 -10.57 -11.87
N ARG A 139 -17.38 -11.33 -10.83
CA ARG A 139 -18.67 -12.03 -10.71
C ARG A 139 -19.69 -11.28 -9.85
N VAL A 140 -19.47 -10.01 -9.55
CA VAL A 140 -20.43 -9.20 -8.81
C VAL A 140 -21.73 -9.08 -9.62
N LYS A 141 -22.88 -9.36 -8.97
CA LYS A 141 -24.20 -9.28 -9.62
C LYS A 141 -24.84 -7.88 -9.55
N ASN A 142 -24.13 -6.92 -8.98
CA ASN A 142 -24.64 -5.56 -8.80
C ASN A 142 -24.43 -4.76 -10.10
N ASP A 143 -25.49 -4.62 -10.90
CA ASP A 143 -25.44 -3.90 -12.18
C ASP A 143 -25.19 -2.40 -12.02
N GLU A 144 -25.65 -1.80 -10.91
CA GLU A 144 -25.35 -0.39 -10.58
C GLU A 144 -23.84 -0.20 -10.43
N LEU A 145 -23.20 -1.06 -9.65
CA LEU A 145 -21.74 -1.04 -9.47
C LEU A 145 -21.02 -1.20 -10.82
N ARG A 146 -21.38 -2.22 -11.62
CA ARG A 146 -20.71 -2.51 -12.91
C ARG A 146 -20.83 -1.37 -13.91
N GLY A 147 -21.89 -0.56 -13.82
CA GLY A 147 -22.07 0.65 -14.62
C GLY A 147 -21.21 1.83 -14.19
N THR A 148 -20.51 1.77 -13.05
CA THR A 148 -19.73 2.90 -12.51
C THR A 148 -18.24 2.84 -12.87
N THR A 149 -17.62 4.01 -12.94
CA THR A 149 -16.17 4.17 -13.04
C THR A 149 -15.41 3.61 -11.83
N SER A 150 -16.05 3.56 -10.65
CA SER A 150 -15.49 2.92 -9.45
C SER A 150 -15.25 1.42 -9.63
N TYR A 151 -16.06 0.74 -10.44
CA TYR A 151 -15.88 -0.69 -10.75
C TYR A 151 -14.61 -0.95 -11.56
N TYR A 152 -14.35 -0.15 -12.59
CA TYR A 152 -13.14 -0.29 -13.39
C TYR A 152 -11.88 -0.02 -12.56
N LEU A 153 -11.93 0.96 -11.65
CA LEU A 153 -10.82 1.27 -10.76
C LEU A 153 -10.51 0.10 -9.80
N VAL A 154 -11.52 -0.48 -9.14
CA VAL A 154 -11.30 -1.60 -8.20
C VAL A 154 -10.84 -2.87 -8.91
N VAL A 155 -11.42 -3.18 -10.08
CA VAL A 155 -11.01 -4.36 -10.88
C VAL A 155 -9.58 -4.19 -11.39
N THR A 156 -9.23 -3.01 -11.89
CA THR A 156 -7.87 -2.71 -12.36
C THR A 156 -6.87 -2.80 -11.20
N SER A 157 -7.17 -2.19 -10.06
CA SER A 157 -6.31 -2.25 -8.87
C SER A 157 -6.12 -3.70 -8.39
N SER A 158 -7.20 -4.47 -8.30
CA SER A 158 -7.14 -5.89 -7.92
C SER A 158 -6.39 -6.75 -8.94
N GLY A 159 -6.51 -6.45 -10.24
CA GLY A 159 -5.77 -7.11 -11.31
C GLY A 159 -4.27 -6.79 -11.25
N THR A 160 -3.91 -5.53 -11.06
CA THR A 160 -2.52 -5.11 -10.84
C THR A 160 -1.90 -5.81 -9.63
N MET A 161 -2.64 -5.97 -8.52
CA MET A 161 -2.16 -6.74 -7.37
C MET A 161 -1.85 -8.20 -7.71
N ILE A 162 -2.67 -8.87 -8.52
CA ILE A 162 -2.40 -10.24 -8.96
C ILE A 162 -1.12 -10.31 -9.79
N VAL A 163 -0.96 -9.40 -10.75
CA VAL A 163 0.26 -9.35 -11.58
C VAL A 163 1.49 -9.11 -10.70
N ALA A 164 1.41 -8.16 -9.76
CA ALA A 164 2.49 -7.89 -8.82
C ALA A 164 2.82 -9.12 -7.95
N ALA A 165 1.80 -9.82 -7.43
CA ALA A 165 1.99 -11.02 -6.63
C ALA A 165 2.70 -12.13 -7.43
N LEU A 166 2.28 -12.38 -8.67
CA LEU A 166 2.94 -13.36 -9.55
C LEU A 166 4.41 -13.02 -9.85
N ILE A 167 4.74 -11.73 -9.98
CA ILE A 167 6.14 -11.28 -10.09
C ILE A 167 6.90 -11.57 -8.79
N GLY A 168 6.28 -11.30 -7.65
CA GLY A 168 6.84 -11.62 -6.33
C GLY A 168 7.09 -13.12 -6.14
N ASP A 169 6.15 -13.98 -6.56
CA ASP A 169 6.29 -15.44 -6.52
C ASP A 169 7.45 -15.91 -7.39
N LEU A 170 7.57 -15.37 -8.61
CA LEU A 170 8.68 -15.67 -9.52
C LEU A 170 10.03 -15.31 -8.87
N MET A 171 10.12 -14.16 -8.23
CA MET A 171 11.32 -13.76 -7.50
C MET A 171 11.59 -14.68 -6.31
N GLY A 172 10.56 -15.05 -5.55
CA GLY A 172 10.68 -15.98 -4.43
C GLY A 172 11.24 -17.33 -4.88
N VAL A 173 10.78 -17.84 -6.03
CA VAL A 173 11.29 -19.05 -6.66
C VAL A 173 12.76 -18.89 -7.09
N LEU A 174 13.10 -17.78 -7.74
CA LEU A 174 14.46 -17.49 -8.18
C LEU A 174 15.43 -17.37 -6.99
N LEU A 175 14.96 -16.81 -5.88
CA LEU A 175 15.72 -16.72 -4.64
C LEU A 175 15.94 -18.09 -3.99
N ASP A 176 14.89 -18.90 -3.75
CA ASP A 176 15.05 -20.17 -2.99
C ASP A 176 15.67 -21.31 -3.82
N PHE A 177 15.36 -21.36 -5.11
CA PHE A 177 15.79 -22.46 -5.99
C PHE A 177 16.93 -22.08 -6.94
N GLY A 178 17.29 -20.80 -7.03
CA GLY A 178 18.30 -20.33 -7.97
C GLY A 178 17.87 -20.55 -9.41
N ASP A 179 18.86 -20.83 -10.28
CA ASP A 179 18.63 -21.05 -11.71
C ASP A 179 18.12 -22.47 -12.00
N LEU A 180 16.78 -22.63 -12.01
CA LEU A 180 16.13 -23.90 -12.30
C LEU A 180 16.43 -24.36 -13.73
N TRP A 181 17.25 -25.40 -13.85
CA TRP A 181 17.66 -26.03 -15.12
C TRP A 181 18.23 -25.07 -16.16
N GLY A 182 18.82 -23.94 -15.75
CA GLY A 182 19.37 -22.95 -16.67
C GLY A 182 18.33 -22.03 -17.31
N MET A 183 17.04 -22.19 -17.01
CA MET A 183 15.97 -21.45 -17.68
C MET A 183 15.99 -19.94 -17.37
N TYR A 184 16.30 -19.58 -16.12
CA TYR A 184 16.32 -18.18 -15.70
C TYR A 184 17.55 -17.46 -16.24
N SER A 185 18.73 -18.11 -16.21
CA SER A 185 19.92 -17.54 -16.85
C SER A 185 19.76 -17.43 -18.36
N TRP A 186 19.14 -18.43 -19.00
CA TRP A 186 18.84 -18.38 -20.43
C TRP A 186 17.94 -17.19 -20.76
N TYR A 187 16.84 -17.02 -20.02
CA TYR A 187 15.92 -15.91 -20.23
C TYR A 187 16.56 -14.56 -19.96
N ALA A 188 17.21 -14.40 -18.79
CA ALA A 188 17.91 -13.17 -18.41
C ALA A 188 18.93 -12.76 -19.48
N THR A 189 19.74 -13.70 -19.95
CA THR A 189 20.74 -13.44 -21.00
C THR A 189 20.06 -13.05 -22.32
N LYS A 190 18.93 -13.66 -22.69
CA LYS A 190 18.17 -13.30 -23.91
C LYS A 190 17.65 -11.87 -23.86
N ILE A 191 17.28 -11.38 -22.68
CA ILE A 191 16.82 -10.00 -22.49
C ILE A 191 17.97 -9.04 -22.11
N GLY A 192 19.22 -9.52 -22.13
CA GLY A 192 20.42 -8.73 -21.92
C GLY A 192 20.76 -8.41 -20.46
N TYR A 193 20.18 -9.14 -19.50
CA TYR A 193 20.49 -9.02 -18.07
C TYR A 193 21.28 -10.21 -17.54
N THR A 194 22.04 -9.98 -16.47
CA THR A 194 22.39 -11.05 -15.54
C THR A 194 21.17 -11.45 -14.70
N VAL A 195 21.17 -12.65 -14.12
CA VAL A 195 20.09 -13.10 -13.21
C VAL A 195 19.88 -12.13 -12.05
N SER A 196 20.96 -11.58 -11.48
CA SER A 196 20.88 -10.58 -10.40
C SER A 196 20.21 -9.29 -10.88
N GLN A 197 20.63 -8.75 -12.02
CA GLN A 197 20.04 -7.53 -12.57
C GLN A 197 18.56 -7.72 -12.92
N TRP A 198 18.20 -8.89 -13.44
CA TRP A 198 16.80 -9.20 -13.73
C TRP A 198 15.98 -9.26 -12.44
N ASN A 199 16.49 -9.93 -11.40
CA ASN A 199 15.85 -9.99 -10.09
C ASN A 199 15.64 -8.59 -9.48
N ASP A 200 16.61 -7.68 -9.63
CA ASP A 200 16.47 -6.29 -9.16
C ASP A 200 15.35 -5.53 -9.91
N GLN A 201 15.20 -5.75 -11.23
CA GLN A 201 14.10 -5.15 -11.99
C GLN A 201 12.74 -5.74 -11.61
N LEU A 202 12.67 -7.05 -11.37
CA LEU A 202 11.45 -7.70 -10.89
C LEU A 202 11.07 -7.19 -9.50
N LEU A 203 12.06 -6.98 -8.60
CA LEU A 203 11.83 -6.42 -7.26
C LEU A 203 11.21 -5.03 -7.33
N ARG A 204 11.76 -4.17 -8.20
CA ARG A 204 11.20 -2.83 -8.42
C ARG A 204 9.76 -2.93 -8.92
N ALA A 205 9.52 -3.71 -9.96
CA ALA A 205 8.18 -3.89 -10.54
C ALA A 205 7.17 -4.39 -9.51
N HIS A 206 7.52 -5.44 -8.74
CA HIS A 206 6.68 -5.98 -7.67
C HIS A 206 6.33 -4.91 -6.62
N SER A 207 7.36 -4.24 -6.08
CA SER A 207 7.21 -3.26 -4.99
C SER A 207 6.31 -2.09 -5.38
N ASP A 208 6.57 -1.47 -6.54
CA ASP A 208 5.84 -0.27 -6.95
C ASP A 208 4.40 -0.63 -7.34
N MET A 209 4.20 -1.75 -8.06
CA MET A 209 2.87 -2.20 -8.46
C MET A 209 1.99 -2.54 -7.25
N ILE A 210 2.49 -3.31 -6.28
CA ILE A 210 1.66 -3.78 -5.16
C ILE A 210 1.22 -2.61 -4.27
N VAL A 211 2.11 -1.67 -4.00
CA VAL A 211 1.81 -0.53 -3.13
C VAL A 211 0.77 0.39 -3.76
N ILE A 212 0.99 0.79 -5.02
CA ILE A 212 0.08 1.66 -5.73
C ILE A 212 -1.27 0.98 -5.96
N ALA A 213 -1.29 -0.34 -6.20
CA ALA A 213 -2.54 -1.09 -6.31
C ALA A 213 -3.32 -1.14 -4.99
N VAL A 214 -2.66 -1.32 -3.84
CA VAL A 214 -3.31 -1.21 -2.51
C VAL A 214 -3.89 0.19 -2.29
N MET A 215 -3.17 1.25 -2.66
CA MET A 215 -3.72 2.60 -2.62
C MET A 215 -4.93 2.77 -3.56
N GLY A 216 -4.88 2.15 -4.74
CA GLY A 216 -5.98 2.16 -5.72
C GLY A 216 -7.23 1.49 -5.17
N LEU A 217 -7.05 0.39 -4.44
CA LEU A 217 -8.11 -0.28 -3.69
C LEU A 217 -8.73 0.63 -2.61
N ILE A 218 -7.92 1.34 -1.82
CA ILE A 218 -8.42 2.27 -0.80
C ILE A 218 -9.23 3.41 -1.44
N VAL A 219 -8.72 4.02 -2.51
CA VAL A 219 -9.42 5.11 -3.19
C VAL A 219 -10.67 4.61 -3.90
N SER A 220 -10.65 3.39 -4.44
CA SER A 220 -11.84 2.77 -5.03
C SER A 220 -12.96 2.58 -3.99
N MET A 221 -12.60 2.16 -2.78
CA MET A 221 -13.51 2.07 -1.64
C MET A 221 -14.10 3.44 -1.29
N VAL A 222 -13.26 4.49 -1.27
CA VAL A 222 -13.72 5.86 -1.01
C VAL A 222 -14.69 6.34 -2.11
N GLY A 223 -14.33 6.12 -3.38
CA GLY A 223 -15.13 6.49 -4.54
C GLY A 223 -16.47 5.76 -4.57
N TRP A 224 -16.48 4.46 -4.28
CA TRP A 224 -17.70 3.67 -4.28
C TRP A 224 -18.60 3.94 -3.07
N LYS A 225 -18.08 3.92 -1.84
CA LYS A 225 -18.90 4.11 -0.63
C LYS A 225 -19.34 5.56 -0.48
N TYR A 226 -18.39 6.49 -0.49
CA TYR A 226 -18.69 7.89 -0.22
C TYR A 226 -19.05 8.67 -1.48
N GLY A 227 -18.69 8.21 -2.68
CA GLY A 227 -19.02 8.92 -3.91
C GLY A 227 -20.43 8.67 -4.45
N ARG A 228 -21.26 7.82 -3.81
CA ARG A 228 -22.64 7.59 -4.27
C ARG A 228 -23.49 8.86 -4.18
N GLY A 229 -24.31 9.06 -5.19
CA GLY A 229 -25.29 10.15 -5.24
C GLY A 229 -24.69 11.55 -5.34
N LEU A 230 -23.44 11.71 -5.78
CA LEU A 230 -22.89 13.02 -6.13
C LEU A 230 -23.58 13.61 -7.37
N THR A 231 -23.69 14.93 -7.45
CA THR A 231 -24.30 15.64 -8.59
C THR A 231 -23.43 16.76 -9.15
N GLY A 232 -23.72 17.15 -10.40
CA GLY A 232 -23.07 18.28 -11.07
C GLY A 232 -21.55 18.14 -11.15
N ILE A 233 -20.84 19.23 -10.84
CA ILE A 233 -19.37 19.32 -10.91
C ILE A 233 -18.70 18.26 -10.03
N ALA A 234 -19.26 17.95 -8.86
CA ALA A 234 -18.66 16.97 -7.95
C ALA A 234 -18.70 15.55 -8.54
N ASN A 235 -19.79 15.18 -9.20
CA ASN A 235 -19.89 13.89 -9.88
C ASN A 235 -18.89 13.82 -11.06
N HIS A 236 -18.80 14.90 -11.83
CA HIS A 236 -17.84 14.98 -12.93
C HIS A 236 -16.39 14.85 -12.43
N LEU A 237 -16.03 15.56 -11.36
CA LEU A 237 -14.71 15.48 -10.74
C LEU A 237 -14.40 14.06 -10.25
N LYS A 238 -15.35 13.37 -9.61
CA LYS A 238 -15.20 11.96 -9.22
C LYS A 238 -14.94 11.06 -10.43
N ILE A 239 -15.79 11.15 -11.46
CA ILE A 239 -15.69 10.31 -12.67
C ILE A 239 -14.35 10.52 -13.38
N THR A 240 -13.94 11.79 -13.56
CA THR A 240 -12.65 12.13 -14.14
C THR A 240 -11.50 11.61 -13.27
N GLY A 241 -11.57 11.79 -11.95
CA GLY A 241 -10.60 11.25 -11.01
C GLY A 241 -10.47 9.72 -11.10
N GLU A 242 -11.57 9.00 -11.18
CA GLU A 242 -11.59 7.53 -11.32
C GLU A 242 -10.98 7.07 -12.64
N TRP A 243 -11.28 7.73 -13.76
CA TRP A 243 -10.65 7.44 -15.05
C TRP A 243 -9.15 7.72 -15.05
N VAL A 244 -8.74 8.90 -14.58
CA VAL A 244 -7.33 9.30 -14.54
C VAL A 244 -6.53 8.34 -13.64
N THR A 245 -7.08 7.94 -12.50
CA THR A 245 -6.45 6.95 -11.60
C THR A 245 -6.34 5.58 -12.27
N THR A 246 -7.41 5.13 -12.95
CA THR A 246 -7.43 3.83 -13.65
C THR A 246 -6.42 3.80 -14.80
N ILE A 247 -6.37 4.86 -15.61
CA ILE A 247 -5.40 4.99 -16.70
C ILE A 247 -3.97 5.01 -16.13
N GLY A 248 -3.74 5.77 -15.05
CA GLY A 248 -2.45 5.81 -14.37
C GLY A 248 -1.99 4.42 -13.89
N LEU A 249 -2.90 3.64 -13.28
CA LEU A 249 -2.62 2.25 -12.87
C LEU A 249 -2.26 1.35 -14.05
N ILE A 250 -3.02 1.40 -15.15
CA ILE A 250 -2.76 0.58 -16.34
C ILE A 250 -1.41 0.94 -16.94
N LEU A 251 -1.14 2.24 -17.13
CA LEU A 251 0.12 2.70 -17.71
C LEU A 251 1.31 2.32 -16.84
N MET A 252 1.24 2.56 -15.53
CA MET A 252 2.31 2.16 -14.59
C MET A 252 2.54 0.65 -14.63
N SER A 253 1.48 -0.16 -14.59
CA SER A 253 1.59 -1.62 -14.63
C SER A 253 2.26 -2.08 -15.93
N LEU A 254 1.87 -1.51 -17.08
CA LEU A 254 2.48 -1.83 -18.37
C LEU A 254 3.95 -1.44 -18.43
N ILE A 255 4.30 -0.23 -17.97
CA ILE A 255 5.69 0.25 -17.95
C ILE A 255 6.57 -0.68 -17.11
N LEU A 256 6.13 -1.03 -15.89
CA LEU A 256 6.90 -1.86 -14.97
C LEU A 256 7.01 -3.31 -15.43
N VAL A 257 5.94 -3.90 -15.99
CA VAL A 257 5.99 -5.25 -16.58
C VAL A 257 6.93 -5.27 -17.79
N VAL A 258 6.84 -4.28 -18.68
CA VAL A 258 7.74 -4.19 -19.84
C VAL A 258 9.18 -4.04 -19.38
N ALA A 259 9.47 -3.17 -18.40
CA ALA A 259 10.81 -3.00 -17.87
C ALA A 259 11.35 -4.27 -17.17
N GLY A 260 10.48 -4.98 -16.45
CA GLY A 260 10.81 -6.22 -15.74
C GLY A 260 11.06 -7.41 -16.67
N PHE A 261 10.41 -7.48 -17.82
CA PHE A 261 10.46 -8.68 -18.68
C PHE A 261 11.07 -8.46 -20.07
N CYS A 262 11.13 -7.25 -20.61
CA CYS A 262 11.58 -7.02 -22.00
C CYS A 262 13.07 -6.65 -22.13
N GLY A 263 13.81 -6.51 -21.02
CA GLY A 263 15.27 -6.42 -21.04
C GLY A 263 15.88 -5.02 -21.08
N VAL A 264 17.19 -4.96 -21.28
CA VAL A 264 17.99 -3.71 -21.24
C VAL A 264 17.53 -2.64 -22.23
N ASN A 265 16.97 -3.05 -23.37
CA ASN A 265 16.50 -2.14 -24.41
C ASN A 265 15.13 -1.51 -24.11
N TRP A 266 14.43 -2.02 -23.09
CA TRP A 266 13.08 -1.63 -22.70
C TRP A 266 13.02 -1.15 -21.25
N GLN A 267 14.14 -0.67 -20.75
CA GLN A 267 14.20 -0.04 -19.45
C GLN A 267 13.32 1.22 -19.38
N ILE A 268 12.82 1.52 -18.18
CA ILE A 268 11.95 2.67 -17.96
C ILE A 268 12.70 3.96 -18.30
N PRO A 269 12.25 4.74 -19.30
CA PRO A 269 12.95 5.94 -19.69
C PRO A 269 12.84 7.03 -18.63
N HIS A 270 13.83 7.93 -18.61
CA HIS A 270 13.73 9.19 -17.87
C HIS A 270 13.11 10.26 -18.78
N ILE A 271 12.25 11.08 -18.20
CA ILE A 271 11.66 12.25 -18.81
C ILE A 271 12.08 13.52 -18.05
N PHE A 272 11.98 14.68 -18.69
CA PHE A 272 12.45 15.95 -18.12
C PHE A 272 13.90 15.84 -17.62
N THR A 273 14.79 15.44 -18.52
CA THR A 273 16.19 15.19 -18.20
C THR A 273 17.03 16.45 -18.37
N GLU A 274 18.21 16.49 -17.76
CA GLU A 274 19.20 17.56 -17.98
C GLU A 274 19.67 17.68 -19.44
N GLN A 275 19.50 16.64 -20.27
CA GLN A 275 19.89 16.63 -21.68
C GLN A 275 18.71 16.82 -22.66
N GLY A 276 17.49 17.00 -22.15
CA GLY A 276 16.28 17.18 -22.98
C GLY A 276 15.05 16.46 -22.42
N PHE A 277 13.97 16.42 -23.21
CA PHE A 277 12.68 15.88 -22.74
C PHE A 277 12.70 14.37 -22.40
N TYR A 278 13.56 13.60 -23.06
CA TYR A 278 13.59 12.14 -22.96
C TYR A 278 15.03 11.63 -23.03
N ALA A 279 15.38 10.70 -22.14
CA ALA A 279 16.58 9.88 -22.26
C ALA A 279 16.25 8.40 -21.99
N PRO A 280 16.71 7.47 -22.83
CA PRO A 280 16.62 6.04 -22.52
C PRO A 280 17.47 5.74 -21.28
N ARG A 281 16.99 4.84 -20.41
CA ARG A 281 17.71 4.44 -19.20
C ARG A 281 19.04 3.77 -19.56
N GLY A 282 20.08 3.99 -18.75
CA GLY A 282 21.45 3.51 -19.01
C GLY A 282 22.39 4.58 -19.59
N GLN A 283 21.85 5.70 -20.06
CA GLN A 283 22.61 6.96 -20.12
C GLN A 283 22.52 7.61 -18.74
N SER A 284 23.65 7.94 -18.11
CA SER A 284 23.69 8.55 -16.78
C SER A 284 23.21 10.01 -16.86
N VAL A 285 21.90 10.19 -16.98
CA VAL A 285 21.25 11.49 -17.12
C VAL A 285 20.25 11.66 -15.98
N ALA A 286 20.38 12.76 -15.22
CA ALA A 286 19.38 13.13 -14.22
C ALA A 286 18.04 13.42 -14.90
N GLY A 287 16.93 12.93 -14.35
CA GLY A 287 15.58 13.02 -14.92
C GLY A 287 14.57 12.16 -14.16
N ILE A 288 13.28 12.43 -14.37
CA ILE A 288 12.17 11.75 -13.66
C ILE A 288 11.87 10.42 -14.36
N ASP A 289 11.78 9.34 -13.61
CA ASP A 289 11.37 8.03 -14.14
C ASP A 289 9.92 8.08 -14.66
N LEU A 290 9.68 7.57 -15.86
CA LEU A 290 8.35 7.62 -16.48
C LEU A 290 7.27 6.94 -15.62
N ALA A 291 7.59 5.83 -14.92
CA ALA A 291 6.64 5.18 -14.03
C ALA A 291 6.28 6.08 -12.85
N ASP A 292 7.29 6.70 -12.24
CA ASP A 292 7.13 7.61 -11.10
C ASP A 292 6.37 8.88 -11.51
N PHE A 293 6.60 9.39 -12.72
CA PHE A 293 5.80 10.48 -13.29
C PHE A 293 4.32 10.10 -13.45
N VAL A 294 4.03 8.92 -14.01
CA VAL A 294 2.65 8.43 -14.19
C VAL A 294 1.94 8.27 -12.84
N ILE A 295 2.64 7.73 -11.84
CA ILE A 295 2.13 7.61 -10.47
C ILE A 295 1.85 9.00 -9.88
N GLY A 296 2.84 9.89 -9.92
CA GLY A 296 2.75 11.22 -9.30
C GLY A 296 1.71 12.12 -9.95
N THR A 297 1.55 12.07 -11.27
CA THR A 297 0.67 12.98 -12.01
C THR A 297 -0.72 12.42 -12.25
N LEU A 298 -0.85 11.17 -12.70
CA LEU A 298 -2.16 10.59 -12.99
C LEU A 298 -2.75 9.97 -11.74
N PHE A 299 -2.05 9.01 -11.14
CA PHE A 299 -2.61 8.24 -10.03
C PHE A 299 -2.91 9.10 -8.80
N PHE A 300 -1.94 9.89 -8.31
CA PHE A 300 -2.17 10.67 -7.09
C PHE A 300 -3.15 11.83 -7.27
N PHE A 301 -3.10 12.60 -8.36
CA PHE A 301 -4.07 13.68 -8.57
C PHE A 301 -5.45 13.15 -8.94
N GLY A 302 -5.54 12.03 -9.65
CA GLY A 302 -6.79 11.31 -9.86
C GLY A 302 -7.42 10.88 -8.54
N GLY A 303 -6.64 10.27 -7.65
CA GLY A 303 -7.12 9.89 -6.32
C GLY A 303 -7.52 11.08 -5.45
N LEU A 304 -6.77 12.19 -5.53
CA LEU A 304 -7.09 13.43 -4.84
C LEU A 304 -8.45 13.97 -5.30
N ALA A 305 -8.71 13.97 -6.61
CA ALA A 305 -9.99 14.40 -7.18
C ALA A 305 -11.17 13.57 -6.64
N ILE A 306 -11.00 12.25 -6.50
CA ILE A 306 -12.02 11.35 -5.93
C ILE A 306 -12.31 11.70 -4.47
N ILE A 307 -11.26 11.87 -3.66
CA ILE A 307 -11.40 12.17 -2.23
C ILE A 307 -12.05 13.56 -2.02
N VAL A 308 -11.61 14.57 -2.77
CA VAL A 308 -12.16 15.93 -2.73
C VAL A 308 -13.63 15.94 -3.16
N ALA A 309 -13.97 15.25 -4.25
CA ALA A 309 -15.35 15.11 -4.71
C ALA A 309 -16.24 14.43 -3.66
N ALA A 310 -15.75 13.36 -3.03
CA ALA A 310 -16.49 12.65 -2.00
C ALA A 310 -16.74 13.51 -0.74
N LEU A 311 -15.73 14.28 -0.30
CA LEU A 311 -15.80 15.08 0.92
C LEU A 311 -16.63 16.37 0.77
N PHE A 312 -16.43 17.11 -0.32
CA PHE A 312 -17.00 18.46 -0.50
C PHE A 312 -18.14 18.52 -1.51
N GLY A 313 -18.42 17.42 -2.22
CA GLY A 313 -19.39 17.39 -3.30
C GLY A 313 -20.85 17.54 -2.87
N LYS A 314 -21.65 18.19 -3.74
CA LYS A 314 -23.11 18.22 -3.61
C LYS A 314 -23.71 16.85 -3.95
N ARG A 315 -24.78 16.50 -3.23
CA ARG A 315 -25.45 15.18 -3.33
C ARG A 315 -26.91 15.33 -3.71
N ILE A 316 -27.46 14.30 -4.36
CA ILE A 316 -28.89 14.16 -4.66
C ILE A 316 -29.67 14.30 -3.34
N ASN A 317 -30.80 15.01 -3.39
CA ASN A 317 -31.69 15.25 -2.25
C ASN A 317 -31.02 15.93 -1.03
N ASN A 318 -29.89 16.61 -1.21
CA ASN A 318 -29.12 17.22 -0.10
C ASN A 318 -28.79 16.23 1.04
N ILE A 319 -28.67 14.94 0.73
CA ILE A 319 -28.23 13.93 1.70
C ILE A 319 -26.84 14.34 2.21
N LYS A 320 -26.70 14.50 3.52
CA LYS A 320 -25.43 14.92 4.14
C LYS A 320 -24.64 13.67 4.54
N LEU A 321 -23.33 13.72 4.34
CA LEU A 321 -22.41 12.77 4.98
C LEU A 321 -22.58 12.79 6.50
N SER A 322 -22.52 11.62 7.12
CA SER A 322 -22.45 11.50 8.58
C SER A 322 -21.24 12.27 9.11
N ASN A 323 -21.32 12.74 10.36
CA ASN A 323 -20.19 13.45 10.97
C ASN A 323 -18.94 12.56 11.02
N SER A 324 -19.13 11.27 11.32
CA SER A 324 -18.07 10.27 11.28
C SER A 324 -17.42 10.15 9.91
N ALA A 325 -18.20 10.03 8.83
CA ALA A 325 -17.66 9.96 7.47
C ALA A 325 -16.87 11.23 7.10
N LYS A 326 -17.33 12.41 7.52
CA LYS A 326 -16.59 13.68 7.28
C LYS A 326 -15.23 13.69 7.98
N TYR A 327 -15.16 13.24 9.24
CA TYR A 327 -13.89 13.17 9.96
C TYR A 327 -12.92 12.20 9.31
N THR A 328 -13.40 11.01 8.92
CA THR A 328 -12.60 9.99 8.22
C THR A 328 -12.09 10.50 6.88
N LEU A 329 -12.98 11.03 6.03
CA LEU A 329 -12.61 11.57 4.72
C LEU A 329 -11.65 12.76 4.81
N SER A 330 -11.80 13.62 5.82
CA SER A 330 -10.85 14.69 6.09
C SER A 330 -9.47 14.15 6.49
N GLY A 331 -9.42 13.07 7.29
CA GLY A 331 -8.18 12.39 7.63
C GLY A 331 -7.51 11.73 6.42
N ILE A 332 -8.30 11.07 5.58
CA ILE A 332 -7.85 10.47 4.32
C ILE A 332 -7.29 11.55 3.38
N LEU A 333 -8.01 12.67 3.22
CA LEU A 333 -7.55 13.79 2.39
C LEU A 333 -6.20 14.34 2.87
N LEU A 334 -6.07 14.59 4.17
CA LEU A 334 -4.82 15.07 4.76
C LEU A 334 -3.68 14.08 4.50
N THR A 335 -3.94 12.79 4.73
CA THR A 335 -2.95 11.73 4.51
C THR A 335 -2.54 11.65 3.05
N TRP A 336 -3.49 11.74 2.13
CA TRP A 336 -3.23 11.74 0.70
C TRP A 336 -2.40 12.95 0.24
N LEU A 337 -2.68 14.15 0.77
CA LEU A 337 -1.89 15.35 0.51
C LEU A 337 -0.45 15.20 1.03
N CYS A 338 -0.27 14.62 2.23
CA CYS A 338 1.04 14.30 2.77
C CYS A 338 1.81 13.31 1.90
N ILE A 339 1.14 12.29 1.35
CA ILE A 339 1.74 11.37 0.36
C ILE A 339 2.17 12.15 -0.89
N ILE A 340 1.30 12.99 -1.46
CA ILE A 340 1.67 13.79 -2.66
C ILE A 340 2.91 14.64 -2.41
N ILE A 341 2.98 15.34 -1.27
CA ILE A 341 4.12 16.20 -0.95
C ILE A 341 5.41 15.39 -0.82
N THR A 342 5.36 14.27 -0.09
CA THR A 342 6.55 13.48 0.24
C THR A 342 6.98 12.53 -0.87
N VAL A 343 6.04 11.99 -1.65
CA VAL A 343 6.32 11.02 -2.72
C VAL A 343 6.52 11.73 -4.04
N ALA A 344 5.51 12.44 -4.55
CA ALA A 344 5.65 13.13 -5.84
C ALA A 344 6.52 14.39 -5.72
N GLY A 345 6.29 15.23 -4.69
CA GLY A 345 7.03 16.49 -4.55
C GLY A 345 8.53 16.30 -4.33
N ILE A 346 8.90 15.64 -3.23
CA ILE A 346 10.31 15.40 -2.91
C ILE A 346 10.93 14.33 -3.83
N GLY A 347 10.18 13.32 -4.28
CA GLY A 347 10.70 12.32 -5.22
C GLY A 347 11.10 12.89 -6.56
N PHE A 348 10.24 13.72 -7.17
CA PHE A 348 10.60 14.38 -8.42
C PHE A 348 11.81 15.30 -8.25
N LEU A 349 11.94 16.00 -7.12
CA LEU A 349 13.13 16.81 -6.85
C LEU A 349 14.40 15.94 -6.78
N GLN A 350 14.32 14.79 -6.10
CA GLN A 350 15.46 13.89 -5.90
C GLN A 350 15.89 13.20 -7.19
N GLU A 351 14.95 12.77 -8.02
CA GLU A 351 15.22 12.19 -9.34
C GLU A 351 15.76 13.23 -10.32
N TYR A 352 15.16 14.43 -10.32
CA TYR A 352 15.60 15.53 -11.19
C TYR A 352 16.99 16.07 -10.82
N GLN A 353 17.36 16.02 -9.54
CA GLN A 353 18.69 16.39 -9.04
C GLN A 353 19.49 15.16 -8.59
N ALA A 354 19.43 14.07 -9.37
CA ALA A 354 20.18 12.84 -9.08
C ALA A 354 21.71 13.08 -8.99
N ASN A 355 22.22 14.09 -9.69
CA ASN A 355 23.60 14.57 -9.57
C ASN A 355 23.98 15.07 -8.16
N LEU A 356 22.99 15.45 -7.34
CA LEU A 356 23.18 15.86 -5.95
C LEU A 356 22.74 14.76 -4.97
N TYR A 357 21.61 14.10 -5.24
CA TYR A 357 20.92 13.23 -4.28
C TYR A 357 20.86 11.75 -4.66
N SER A 358 21.59 11.28 -5.67
CA SER A 358 21.63 9.84 -5.97
C SER A 358 22.22 9.05 -4.79
N SER A 359 21.46 8.11 -4.23
CA SER A 359 21.94 7.24 -3.14
C SER A 359 22.93 6.17 -3.64
N SER A 360 22.93 5.86 -4.93
CA SER A 360 23.80 4.84 -5.53
C SER A 360 25.16 5.38 -5.99
N ASN A 361 25.29 6.70 -6.15
CA ASN A 361 26.48 7.34 -6.70
C ASN A 361 27.18 8.19 -5.64
N GLU A 362 28.48 8.42 -5.75
CA GLU A 362 29.22 9.33 -4.87
C GLU A 362 28.94 10.79 -5.22
N VAL A 363 27.79 11.30 -4.75
CA VAL A 363 27.33 12.67 -4.98
C VAL A 363 27.22 13.46 -3.65
N PRO A 364 27.25 14.80 -3.67
CA PRO A 364 27.40 15.62 -2.47
C PRO A 364 26.33 15.41 -1.39
N LEU A 365 25.10 15.07 -1.77
CA LEU A 365 23.95 14.87 -0.87
C LEU A 365 23.42 13.43 -0.92
N ALA A 366 24.29 12.45 -1.21
CA ALA A 366 23.90 11.04 -1.31
C ALA A 366 23.21 10.50 -0.05
N GLU A 367 23.66 10.93 1.14
CA GLU A 367 23.04 10.56 2.43
C GLU A 367 21.59 11.08 2.56
N TYR A 368 21.32 12.27 2.03
CA TYR A 368 19.95 12.82 1.97
C TYR A 368 19.09 12.02 0.99
N GLY A 369 19.65 11.62 -0.15
CA GLY A 369 19.01 10.73 -1.10
C GLY A 369 18.65 9.36 -0.54
N PHE A 370 19.54 8.80 0.29
CA PHE A 370 19.32 7.54 0.97
C PHE A 370 18.24 7.66 2.06
N ALA A 371 18.34 8.69 2.90
CA ALA A 371 17.31 9.06 3.88
C ALA A 371 15.93 9.23 3.23
N PHE A 372 15.87 9.87 2.07
CA PHE A 372 14.67 10.01 1.25
C PHE A 372 14.11 8.65 0.85
N ARG A 373 14.90 7.80 0.16
CA ARG A 373 14.46 6.48 -0.29
C ARG A 373 13.82 5.67 0.84
N MET A 374 14.41 5.75 2.04
CA MET A 374 13.92 5.01 3.19
C MET A 374 12.58 5.50 3.73
N LEU A 375 12.44 6.80 3.94
CA LEU A 375 11.22 7.37 4.50
C LEU A 375 10.09 7.46 3.47
N HIS A 376 10.44 7.66 2.20
CA HIS A 376 9.53 7.63 1.07
C HIS A 376 8.78 6.29 1.01
N LEU A 377 9.50 5.17 1.07
CA LEU A 377 8.90 3.85 1.07
C LEU A 377 8.18 3.54 2.39
N ASN A 378 8.87 3.65 3.52
CA ASN A 378 8.37 3.11 4.79
C ASN A 378 7.26 3.97 5.42
N VAL A 379 7.35 5.30 5.32
CA VAL A 379 6.38 6.20 5.93
C VAL A 379 5.27 6.54 4.94
N SER A 380 5.62 7.05 3.76
CA SER A 380 4.62 7.60 2.85
C SER A 380 3.88 6.53 2.05
N LEU A 381 4.57 5.48 1.63
CA LEU A 381 4.01 4.44 0.76
C LEU A 381 3.50 3.20 1.51
N VAL A 382 3.94 2.97 2.76
CA VAL A 382 3.47 1.84 3.59
C VAL A 382 2.63 2.30 4.80
N LEU A 383 3.20 3.13 5.69
CA LEU A 383 2.50 3.53 6.92
C LEU A 383 1.25 4.37 6.64
N PHE A 384 1.30 5.34 5.73
CA PHE A 384 0.17 6.23 5.46
C PHE A 384 -1.05 5.49 4.86
N PRO A 385 -0.91 4.60 3.86
CA PRO A 385 -2.01 3.73 3.44
C PRO A 385 -2.55 2.84 4.58
N ALA A 386 -1.68 2.34 5.46
CA ALA A 386 -2.11 1.59 6.64
C ALA A 386 -2.96 2.44 7.59
N ILE A 387 -2.55 3.68 7.86
CA ILE A 387 -3.32 4.64 8.66
C ILE A 387 -4.67 4.93 8.01
N MET A 388 -4.73 5.12 6.68
CA MET A 388 -5.99 5.33 5.96
C MET A 388 -6.94 4.14 6.13
N MET A 389 -6.42 2.91 6.06
CA MET A 389 -7.20 1.71 6.33
C MET A 389 -7.75 1.67 7.75
N VAL A 390 -6.93 2.01 8.75
CA VAL A 390 -7.38 2.13 10.15
C VAL A 390 -8.45 3.21 10.28
N MET A 391 -8.28 4.38 9.65
CA MET A 391 -9.27 5.45 9.68
C MET A 391 -10.62 4.98 9.12
N LEU A 392 -10.61 4.20 8.04
CA LEU A 392 -11.82 3.61 7.46
C LEU A 392 -12.47 2.60 8.42
N PHE A 393 -11.69 1.69 9.01
CA PHE A 393 -12.21 0.74 10.00
C PHE A 393 -12.72 1.41 11.28
N ALA A 394 -12.03 2.43 11.77
CA ALA A 394 -12.38 3.18 12.97
C ALA A 394 -13.80 3.73 12.91
N GLN A 395 -14.21 4.23 11.74
CA GLN A 395 -15.56 4.71 11.49
C GLN A 395 -16.63 3.64 11.70
N HIS A 396 -16.34 2.40 11.33
CA HIS A 396 -17.31 1.31 11.36
C HIS A 396 -17.48 0.64 12.72
N PHE A 397 -16.55 0.84 13.65
CA PHE A 397 -16.56 0.17 14.96
C PHE A 397 -16.62 1.12 16.16
N LEU A 398 -16.49 2.43 15.95
CA LEU A 398 -16.54 3.43 17.02
C LEU A 398 -17.80 4.30 16.93
N LYS A 399 -18.21 4.84 18.08
CA LYS A 399 -19.24 5.90 18.14
C LYS A 399 -18.67 7.22 17.62
N ASP A 400 -19.53 8.12 17.14
CA ASP A 400 -19.12 9.40 16.53
C ASP A 400 -18.07 10.21 17.33
N ASN A 401 -18.28 10.42 18.63
CA ASN A 401 -17.34 11.16 19.46
C ASN A 401 -15.98 10.45 19.60
N GLN A 402 -16.01 9.11 19.63
CA GLN A 402 -14.80 8.29 19.72
C GLN A 402 -14.07 8.28 18.37
N ASN A 403 -14.81 8.16 17.26
CA ASN A 403 -14.26 8.27 15.91
C ASN A 403 -13.62 9.65 15.71
N LYS A 404 -14.29 10.75 16.07
CA LYS A 404 -13.71 12.10 16.00
C LYS A 404 -12.36 12.19 16.71
N PHE A 405 -12.25 11.61 17.91
CA PHE A 405 -11.02 11.63 18.70
C PHE A 405 -9.90 10.83 18.03
N ILE A 406 -10.14 9.59 17.61
CA ILE A 406 -9.10 8.80 16.93
C ILE A 406 -8.67 9.41 15.61
N GLN A 407 -9.60 9.96 14.82
CA GLN A 407 -9.28 10.65 13.56
C GLN A 407 -8.40 11.89 13.82
N LEU A 408 -8.57 12.57 14.97
CA LEU A 408 -7.66 13.64 15.38
C LEU A 408 -6.27 13.10 15.69
N MET A 409 -6.16 12.03 16.48
CA MET A 409 -4.86 11.42 16.83
C MET A 409 -4.09 10.96 15.59
N LEU A 410 -4.77 10.25 14.68
CA LEU A 410 -4.15 9.74 13.45
C LEU A 410 -3.76 10.88 12.50
N ARG A 411 -4.52 11.98 12.43
CA ARG A 411 -4.13 13.17 11.66
C ARG A 411 -2.90 13.85 12.24
N VAL A 412 -2.83 14.00 13.56
CA VAL A 412 -1.63 14.54 14.24
C VAL A 412 -0.43 13.65 13.95
N ALA A 413 -0.60 12.32 14.02
CA ALA A 413 0.45 11.38 13.67
C ALA A 413 0.96 11.58 12.24
N VAL A 414 0.07 11.65 11.25
CA VAL A 414 0.41 11.87 9.83
C VAL A 414 1.17 13.18 9.63
N VAL A 415 0.71 14.28 10.25
CA VAL A 415 1.38 15.59 10.15
C VAL A 415 2.78 15.53 10.75
N LEU A 416 2.93 14.96 11.95
CA LEU A 416 4.23 14.82 12.60
C LEU A 416 5.18 13.93 11.80
N CYS A 417 4.71 12.78 11.32
CA CYS A 417 5.50 11.90 10.46
C CYS A 417 5.92 12.62 9.16
N THR A 418 5.04 13.42 8.57
CA THR A 418 5.35 14.20 7.36
C THR A 418 6.40 15.27 7.62
N ILE A 419 6.19 16.11 8.65
CA ILE A 419 7.13 17.18 9.01
C ILE A 419 8.48 16.59 9.39
N GLY A 420 8.49 15.56 10.23
CA GLY A 420 9.70 14.89 10.65
C GLY A 420 10.43 14.26 9.45
N ALA A 421 9.70 13.65 8.52
CA ALA A 421 10.28 13.12 7.30
C ALA A 421 10.89 14.22 6.43
N LEU A 422 10.18 15.32 6.20
CA LEU A 422 10.71 16.46 5.44
C LEU A 422 11.98 17.04 6.08
N ILE A 423 11.99 17.23 7.41
CA ILE A 423 13.17 17.71 8.14
C ILE A 423 14.34 16.74 7.98
N TYR A 424 14.08 15.44 8.12
CA TYR A 424 15.10 14.41 7.95
C TYR A 424 15.66 14.38 6.53
N MET A 425 14.80 14.48 5.52
CA MET A 425 15.14 14.40 4.10
C MET A 425 15.82 15.66 3.55
N THR A 426 15.60 16.83 4.15
CA THR A 426 16.03 18.12 3.55
C THR A 426 16.97 18.94 4.43
N LEU A 427 16.95 18.74 5.75
CA LEU A 427 17.73 19.56 6.68
C LEU A 427 18.80 18.76 7.40
N ASN A 428 18.46 17.57 7.89
CA ASN A 428 19.38 16.80 8.73
C ASN A 428 19.07 15.29 8.71
N PRO A 429 19.82 14.50 7.92
CA PRO A 429 19.65 13.06 7.79
C PRO A 429 20.47 12.29 8.85
N THR A 430 20.95 12.93 9.92
CA THR A 430 21.74 12.22 10.94
C THR A 430 20.87 11.24 11.72
N ALA A 431 21.46 10.09 12.04
CA ALA A 431 20.88 9.15 13.00
C ALA A 431 20.56 9.90 14.30
N PHE A 432 19.31 9.80 14.77
CA PHE A 432 18.78 10.50 15.95
C PHE A 432 18.70 12.03 15.86
N GLY A 433 18.71 12.61 14.65
CA GLY A 433 18.49 14.04 14.42
C GLY A 433 17.06 14.53 14.73
N PRO A 434 16.76 15.83 14.58
CA PRO A 434 15.45 16.39 14.91
C PRO A 434 14.30 15.74 14.12
N GLY A 435 14.54 15.39 12.84
CA GLY A 435 13.57 14.67 12.01
C GLY A 435 13.19 13.31 12.60
N TYR A 436 14.17 12.55 13.10
CA TYR A 436 13.96 11.26 13.77
C TYR A 436 13.00 11.38 14.95
N TRP A 437 13.25 12.34 15.85
CA TRP A 437 12.45 12.52 17.05
C TRP A 437 11.03 12.95 16.71
N ILE A 438 10.86 13.83 15.73
CA ILE A 438 9.52 14.28 15.29
C ILE A 438 8.73 13.11 14.69
N VAL A 439 9.35 12.30 13.82
CA VAL A 439 8.70 11.09 13.28
C VAL A 439 8.36 10.10 14.41
N SER A 440 9.25 9.92 15.38
CA SER A 440 9.04 9.04 16.53
C SER A 440 7.83 9.47 17.38
N ILE A 441 7.64 10.78 17.58
CA ILE A 441 6.44 11.30 18.24
C ILE A 441 5.20 11.00 17.39
N GLY A 442 5.28 11.17 16.07
CA GLY A 442 4.22 10.78 15.14
C GLY A 442 3.81 9.31 15.30
N PHE A 443 4.78 8.39 15.34
CA PHE A 443 4.55 6.96 15.62
C PHE A 443 3.89 6.73 16.98
N ALA A 444 4.30 7.46 18.03
CA ALA A 444 3.64 7.36 19.33
C ALA A 444 2.15 7.73 19.24
N PHE A 445 1.78 8.74 18.44
CA PHE A 445 0.36 9.07 18.19
C PHE A 445 -0.38 7.97 17.41
N VAL A 446 0.26 7.33 16.43
CA VAL A 446 -0.33 6.15 15.74
C VAL A 446 -0.64 5.07 16.77
N VAL A 447 0.35 4.71 17.60
CA VAL A 447 0.22 3.66 18.62
C VAL A 447 -0.87 3.99 19.61
N MET A 448 -0.90 5.21 20.15
CA MET A 448 -1.96 5.64 21.07
C MET A 448 -3.34 5.60 20.41
N GLY A 449 -3.45 6.02 19.14
CA GLY A 449 -4.68 5.92 18.35
C GLY A 449 -5.16 4.48 18.20
N MET A 450 -4.24 3.54 17.92
CA MET A 450 -4.54 2.12 17.84
C MET A 450 -4.98 1.53 19.18
N ILE A 451 -4.27 1.83 20.28
CA ILE A 451 -4.66 1.40 21.63
C ILE A 451 -6.07 1.92 21.95
N TYR A 452 -6.33 3.19 21.66
CA TYR A 452 -7.65 3.79 21.86
C TYR A 452 -8.74 3.09 21.04
N PHE A 453 -8.47 2.79 19.76
CA PHE A 453 -9.38 2.01 18.91
C PHE A 453 -9.74 0.69 19.59
N PHE A 454 -8.75 -0.08 20.07
CA PHE A 454 -9.01 -1.39 20.65
C PHE A 454 -9.80 -1.33 21.96
N VAL A 455 -9.50 -0.36 22.82
CA VAL A 455 -10.20 -0.19 24.10
C VAL A 455 -11.65 0.23 23.90
N LYS A 456 -11.94 1.04 22.86
CA LYS A 456 -13.26 1.65 22.67
C LYS A 456 -14.10 1.04 21.54
N ALA A 457 -13.52 0.26 20.63
CA ALA A 457 -14.23 -0.36 19.51
C ALA A 457 -15.26 -1.37 20.00
N ASN A 458 -16.48 -1.24 19.48
CA ASN A 458 -17.57 -2.18 19.74
C ASN A 458 -17.30 -3.51 19.03
N ASN A 459 -17.91 -4.58 19.56
CA ASN A 459 -17.86 -5.92 18.95
C ASN A 459 -18.86 -6.09 17.79
N THR A 460 -19.62 -5.04 17.49
CA THR A 460 -20.61 -4.95 16.42
C THR A 460 -20.39 -3.67 15.63
N GLU A 461 -20.70 -3.70 14.34
CA GLU A 461 -20.64 -2.52 13.48
C GLU A 461 -21.57 -1.41 13.99
N THR A 462 -21.03 -0.20 14.14
CA THR A 462 -21.79 1.02 14.43
C THR A 462 -22.35 1.65 13.15
N GLU A 463 -21.63 1.48 12.03
CA GLU A 463 -22.02 1.91 10.69
C GLU A 463 -21.74 0.75 9.72
N LYS A 464 -22.65 0.45 8.79
CA LYS A 464 -22.45 -0.65 7.83
C LYS A 464 -21.44 -0.29 6.76
N PHE A 465 -20.72 -1.29 6.25
CA PHE A 465 -19.72 -1.10 5.18
C PHE A 465 -20.31 -0.83 3.80
N ASP A 466 -21.52 -1.32 3.52
CA ASP A 466 -22.17 -1.26 2.20
C ASP A 466 -23.15 -0.09 2.03
N SER A 467 -23.45 0.63 3.12
CA SER A 467 -24.40 1.74 3.19
C SER A 467 -23.83 3.08 2.73
#